data_AF-A0A6A6RIV3-F1
#
_entry.id   AF-A0A6A6RIV3-F1
#
_cell.length_a   1.000
_cell.length_b   1.000
_cell.length_c   1.000
_cell.angle_alpha   90.00
_cell.angle_beta   90.00
_cell.angle_gamma   90.00
#
_symmetry.space_group_name_H-M   'P 1'
#
loop_
_entity.id
_entity.type
_entity.pdbx_description
1 polymer ?
#
loop_
_entity_poly.entity_id
_entity_poly.type
_entity_poly.pdbx_seq_one_letter_code
_entity_poly.pdbx_strand_id
1 'polypeptide(L)'
;MSTSSEAQNASSSTNEASSSSTPEVPIATCAQCEASPSTLKQCNKCHSVSYCNKDCQKAHYKTHKKECAKLAQAYATTHEPKMASRAPPKVGDRNTGYKKWEFDT
;
A
#
# COMPACT_ATOMS: atom_id res chain seq x y z
N MET A 1 10.58 -19.34 50.77
CA MET A 1 9.70 -19.97 49.76
C MET A 1 10.37 -19.72 48.41
N SER A 2 10.98 -20.76 47.85
CA SER A 2 11.90 -20.68 46.70
C SER A 2 11.13 -20.65 45.38
N THR A 3 11.63 -19.84 44.45
CA THR A 3 11.21 -19.72 43.05
C THR A 3 11.55 -20.97 42.26
N SER A 4 10.65 -21.45 41.38
CA SER A 4 11.01 -22.18 40.16
C SER A 4 9.90 -22.08 39.12
N SER A 5 10.27 -21.54 37.97
CA SER A 5 9.54 -21.53 36.70
C SER A 5 9.64 -22.90 36.03
N GLU A 6 8.61 -23.33 35.31
CA GLU A 6 8.82 -24.28 34.23
C GLU A 6 7.78 -24.09 33.11
N ALA A 7 8.27 -23.95 31.90
CA ALA A 7 7.52 -23.76 30.67
C ALA A 7 8.05 -24.78 29.67
N GLN A 8 7.22 -25.66 29.11
CA GLN A 8 7.55 -26.37 27.87
C GLN A 8 6.31 -26.57 26.97
N ASN A 9 6.39 -25.81 25.88
CA ASN A 9 5.67 -25.86 24.62
C ASN A 9 5.86 -27.21 23.89
N ALA A 10 4.79 -27.78 23.35
CA ALA A 10 4.87 -28.84 22.34
C ALA A 10 3.87 -28.56 21.20
N SER A 11 4.43 -28.03 20.12
CA SER A 11 3.80 -27.81 18.82
C SER A 11 3.55 -29.14 18.12
N SER A 12 2.30 -29.42 17.75
CA SER A 12 1.97 -30.51 16.81
C SER A 12 1.48 -29.90 15.50
N SER A 13 2.44 -29.72 14.60
CA SER A 13 2.22 -29.36 13.20
C SER A 13 1.70 -30.59 12.44
N THR A 14 0.46 -30.57 11.98
CA THR A 14 -0.01 -31.46 10.92
C THR A 14 0.13 -30.71 9.60
N ASN A 15 1.10 -31.14 8.80
CA ASN A 15 1.41 -30.55 7.51
C ASN A 15 0.46 -31.11 6.43
N GLU A 16 -0.11 -30.15 5.72
CA GLU A 16 -0.92 -30.21 4.51
C GLU A 16 -0.27 -31.04 3.40
N ALA A 17 -1.07 -31.89 2.77
CA ALA A 17 -0.80 -32.46 1.46
C ALA A 17 -2.12 -32.48 0.66
N SER A 18 -2.25 -31.62 -0.35
CA SER A 18 -2.79 -32.04 -1.65
C SER A 18 -2.67 -30.92 -2.69
N SER A 19 -1.80 -31.18 -3.65
CA SER A 19 -1.62 -30.44 -4.90
C SER A 19 -2.85 -30.51 -5.79
N SER A 20 -3.23 -29.40 -6.44
CA SER A 20 -3.89 -29.45 -7.74
C SER A 20 -3.59 -28.16 -8.52
N SER A 21 -2.71 -28.28 -9.51
CA SER A 21 -2.26 -27.20 -10.38
C SER A 21 -3.23 -27.00 -11.54
N THR A 22 -3.96 -25.89 -11.56
CA THR A 22 -4.51 -25.25 -12.77
C THR A 22 -3.83 -23.88 -12.91
N PRO A 23 -3.36 -23.47 -14.12
CA PRO A 23 -2.86 -22.12 -14.34
C PRO A 23 -4.05 -21.15 -14.37
N GLU A 24 -4.62 -20.90 -13.20
CA GLU A 24 -5.67 -19.92 -12.98
C GLU A 24 -5.01 -18.53 -12.96
N VAL A 25 -5.30 -17.74 -13.99
CA VAL A 25 -4.99 -16.31 -14.03
C VAL A 25 -5.38 -15.70 -12.68
N PRO A 26 -4.48 -15.02 -11.96
CA PRO A 26 -4.80 -14.49 -10.64
C PRO A 26 -5.86 -13.41 -10.79
N ILE A 27 -7.12 -13.80 -10.58
CA ILE A 27 -8.26 -12.89 -10.60
C ILE A 27 -8.05 -11.97 -9.41
N ALA A 28 -7.80 -10.69 -9.65
CA ALA A 28 -7.61 -9.73 -8.58
C ALA A 28 -8.93 -9.61 -7.79
N THR A 29 -8.94 -10.10 -6.54
CA THR A 29 -10.08 -10.02 -5.62
C THR A 29 -9.91 -8.88 -4.63
N CYS A 30 -11.03 -8.45 -4.04
CA CYS A 30 -11.03 -7.43 -3.00
C CYS A 30 -10.45 -8.00 -1.70
N ALA A 31 -9.41 -7.38 -1.16
CA ALA A 31 -8.77 -7.86 0.07
C ALA A 31 -9.65 -7.78 1.34
N GLN A 32 -10.82 -7.13 1.28
CA GLN A 32 -11.73 -7.00 2.43
C GLN A 32 -12.99 -7.87 2.33
N CYS A 33 -13.57 -7.98 1.13
CA CYS A 33 -14.84 -8.69 0.92
C CYS A 33 -14.73 -9.84 -0.07
N GLU A 34 -13.52 -10.12 -0.56
CA GLU A 34 -13.15 -11.25 -1.43
C GLU A 34 -13.93 -11.30 -2.76
N ALA A 35 -14.75 -10.28 -3.04
CA ALA A 35 -15.46 -10.12 -4.29
C ALA A 35 -14.49 -9.82 -5.44
N SER A 36 -14.83 -10.31 -6.63
CA SER A 36 -14.14 -10.08 -7.90
C SER A 36 -14.96 -9.18 -8.83
N PRO A 37 -15.22 -7.90 -8.47
CA PRO A 37 -15.92 -7.00 -9.39
C PRO A 37 -15.10 -6.76 -10.65
N SER A 38 -15.75 -6.28 -11.72
CA SER A 38 -15.07 -5.96 -12.98
C SER A 38 -14.07 -4.80 -12.87
N THR A 39 -14.18 -3.99 -11.80
CA THR A 39 -13.29 -2.84 -11.56
C THR A 39 -12.81 -2.84 -10.12
N LEU A 40 -11.55 -3.23 -9.91
CA LEU A 40 -10.89 -3.07 -8.63
C LEU A 40 -9.88 -1.94 -8.72
N LYS A 41 -9.75 -1.22 -7.61
CA LYS A 41 -8.78 -0.15 -7.43
C LYS A 41 -7.66 -0.63 -6.52
N GLN A 42 -6.44 -0.55 -7.01
CA GLN A 42 -5.26 -0.84 -6.21
C GLN A 42 -5.05 0.23 -5.13
N CYS A 43 -4.38 -0.16 -4.05
CA CYS A 43 -3.95 0.78 -3.03
C CYS A 43 -2.96 1.79 -3.63
N ASN A 44 -3.31 3.08 -3.67
CA ASN A 44 -2.45 4.16 -4.22
C ASN A 44 -1.07 4.32 -3.56
N LYS A 45 -0.81 3.66 -2.42
CA LYS A 45 0.48 3.75 -1.73
C LYS A 45 1.42 2.63 -2.12
N CYS A 46 0.93 1.40 -2.05
CA CYS A 46 1.76 0.21 -2.22
C CYS A 46 1.45 -0.60 -3.47
N HIS A 47 0.32 -0.34 -4.13
CA HIS A 47 -0.13 -0.98 -5.37
C HIS A 47 -0.24 -2.53 -5.32
N SER A 48 -0.07 -3.13 -4.15
CA SER A 48 0.02 -4.58 -3.98
C SER A 48 -1.31 -5.26 -3.66
N VAL A 49 -2.30 -4.51 -3.15
CA VAL A 49 -3.62 -5.04 -2.80
C VAL A 49 -4.71 -4.23 -3.49
N SER A 50 -5.80 -4.90 -3.83
CA SER A 50 -6.91 -4.35 -4.61
C SER A 50 -8.18 -4.32 -3.78
N TYR A 51 -8.99 -3.28 -3.99
CA TYR A 51 -10.27 -3.08 -3.31
C TYR A 51 -11.35 -2.74 -4.32
N CYS A 52 -12.56 -3.22 -4.08
CA CYS A 52 -13.72 -2.80 -4.88
C CYS A 52 -14.02 -1.30 -4.67
N ASN A 53 -13.96 -0.83 -3.42
CA ASN A 53 -14.36 0.52 -3.01
C ASN A 53 -13.44 1.09 -1.91
N LYS A 54 -13.50 2.42 -1.72
CA LYS A 54 -12.80 3.12 -0.63
C LYS A 54 -13.21 2.64 0.76
N ASP A 55 -14.43 2.16 0.91
CA ASP A 55 -14.94 1.67 2.19
C ASP A 55 -14.23 0.37 2.61
N CYS A 56 -14.13 -0.58 1.67
CA CYS A 56 -13.35 -1.81 1.85
C CYS A 56 -11.87 -1.53 2.16
N GLN A 57 -11.27 -0.52 1.49
CA GLN A 57 -9.92 -0.09 1.81
C GLN A 57 -9.80 0.42 3.26
N LYS A 58 -10.75 1.23 3.74
CA LYS A 58 -10.74 1.78 5.11
C LYS A 58 -10.94 0.69 6.16
N ALA A 59 -11.84 -0.25 5.91
CA ALA A 59 -12.07 -1.39 6.79
C ALA A 59 -10.79 -2.24 6.94
N HIS A 60 -10.13 -2.57 5.81
CA HIS A 60 -8.90 -3.35 5.80
C HIS A 60 -7.67 -2.54 6.29
N TYR A 61 -7.73 -1.20 6.33
CA TYR A 61 -6.56 -0.36 6.61
C TYR A 61 -5.90 -0.65 7.96
N LYS A 62 -6.66 -1.05 8.98
CA LYS A 62 -6.12 -1.32 10.32
C LYS A 62 -5.09 -2.45 10.32
N THR A 63 -5.36 -3.52 9.57
CA THR A 63 -4.44 -4.65 9.40
C THR A 63 -3.40 -4.34 8.32
N HIS A 64 -3.84 -3.75 7.21
CA HIS A 64 -2.98 -3.45 6.07
C HIS A 64 -1.90 -2.40 6.34
N LYS A 65 -2.10 -1.45 7.26
CA LYS A 65 -1.20 -0.29 7.46
C LYS A 65 0.27 -0.67 7.61
N LYS A 66 0.58 -1.74 8.37
CA LYS A 66 1.95 -2.19 8.63
C LYS A 66 2.60 -2.74 7.36
N GLU A 67 1.86 -3.53 6.60
CA GLU A 67 2.33 -4.13 5.35
C GLU A 67 2.37 -3.11 4.22
N CYS A 68 1.40 -2.20 4.18
CA CYS A 68 1.32 -1.10 3.23
C CYS A 68 2.61 -0.28 3.21
N ALA A 69 3.17 0.04 4.38
CA ALA A 69 4.41 0.79 4.47
C ALA A 69 5.60 0.04 3.85
N LYS A 70 5.73 -1.27 4.13
CA LYS A 70 6.80 -2.11 3.57
C LYS A 70 6.67 -2.24 2.06
N LEU A 71 5.46 -2.52 1.58
CA LEU A 71 5.17 -2.70 0.15
C LEU A 71 5.31 -1.37 -0.63
N ALA A 72 4.94 -0.24 -0.03
CA ALA A 72 5.14 1.08 -0.63
C ALA A 72 6.63 1.41 -0.82
N GLN A 73 7.49 1.04 0.13
CA GLN A 73 8.94 1.20 -0.03
C GLN A 73 9.46 0.31 -1.16
N ALA A 74 9.05 -0.96 -1.21
CA ALA A 74 9.41 -1.85 -2.29
C ALA A 74 8.99 -1.30 -3.66
N TYR A 75 7.76 -0.80 -3.77
CA TYR A 75 7.24 -0.15 -4.97
C TYR A 75 8.07 1.08 -5.37
N ALA A 76 8.42 1.95 -4.42
CA ALA A 76 9.23 3.13 -4.70
C ALA A 76 10.65 2.79 -5.16
N THR A 77 11.23 1.69 -4.67
CA THR A 77 12.56 1.23 -5.09
C THR A 77 12.55 0.67 -6.51
N THR A 78 11.52 -0.09 -6.88
CA THR A 78 11.41 -0.67 -8.23
C THR A 78 10.92 0.32 -9.27
N HIS A 79 10.05 1.24 -8.88
CA HIS A 79 9.53 2.31 -9.73
C HIS A 79 10.32 3.58 -9.45
N GLU A 80 11.50 3.70 -10.07
CA GLU A 80 12.31 4.92 -10.01
C GLU A 80 11.45 6.12 -10.41
N PRO A 81 11.21 7.09 -9.51
CA PRO A 81 10.54 8.30 -9.88
C PRO A 81 11.49 9.05 -10.82
N LYS A 82 11.13 9.15 -12.11
CA LYS A 82 11.70 10.16 -12.99
C LYS A 82 11.31 11.52 -12.40
N MET A 83 12.18 12.01 -11.50
CA MET A 83 12.11 13.37 -10.98
C MET A 83 12.05 14.27 -12.21
N ALA A 84 10.93 14.99 -12.37
CA ALA A 84 10.87 16.06 -13.34
C ALA A 84 12.02 17.00 -12.98
N SER A 85 13.05 17.02 -13.82
CA SER A 85 14.17 17.94 -13.65
C SER A 85 13.55 19.33 -13.60
N ARG A 86 13.69 19.99 -12.45
CA ARG A 86 13.21 21.35 -12.28
C ARG A 86 13.87 22.14 -13.40
N ALA A 87 13.08 22.62 -14.35
CA ALA A 87 13.57 23.51 -15.38
C ALA A 87 14.30 24.67 -14.67
N PRO A 88 15.47 25.11 -15.16
CA PRO A 88 16.16 26.25 -14.59
C PRO A 88 15.17 27.40 -14.40
N PRO A 89 15.17 28.08 -13.25
CA PRO A 89 14.26 29.21 -13.03
C PRO A 89 14.47 30.18 -14.19
N LYS A 90 13.41 30.45 -14.98
CA LYS A 90 13.46 31.50 -16.01
C LYS A 90 13.91 32.77 -15.30
N VAL A 91 15.11 33.25 -15.65
CA VAL A 91 15.66 34.52 -15.16
C VAL A 91 14.89 35.61 -15.91
N GLY A 92 13.71 35.92 -15.41
CA GLY A 92 12.79 36.90 -16.00
C GLY A 92 11.70 37.21 -14.99
N ASP A 93 11.87 38.34 -14.31
CA ASP A 93 10.93 39.01 -13.40
C ASP A 93 10.25 38.16 -12.32
N ARG A 94 10.96 37.97 -11.20
CA ARG A 94 10.44 37.34 -9.97
C ARG A 94 9.39 38.20 -9.23
N ASN A 95 9.05 39.38 -9.75
CA ASN A 95 8.24 40.39 -9.04
C ASN A 95 6.75 40.37 -9.43
N THR A 96 6.36 39.65 -10.49
CA THR A 96 4.97 39.70 -10.98
C THR A 96 3.99 38.80 -10.21
N GLY A 97 4.47 37.74 -9.58
CA GLY A 97 3.61 36.76 -8.89
C GLY A 97 3.09 37.19 -7.50
N TYR A 98 3.81 38.10 -6.82
CA TYR A 98 3.52 38.47 -5.43
C TYR A 98 2.57 39.68 -5.31
N LYS A 99 2.61 40.59 -6.29
CA LYS A 99 1.81 41.83 -6.30
C LYS A 99 0.32 41.65 -6.60
N LYS A 100 -0.11 40.47 -7.07
CA LYS A 100 -1.52 40.22 -7.45
C LYS A 100 -2.44 39.93 -6.24
N TRP A 101 -1.88 39.81 -5.04
CA TRP A 101 -2.63 39.55 -3.80
C TRP A 101 -2.85 40.79 -2.92
N GLU A 102 -2.27 41.94 -3.29
CA GLU A 102 -2.26 43.16 -2.46
C GLU A 102 -3.38 44.18 -2.80
N PHE A 103 -4.34 43.85 -3.68
CA PHE A 103 -5.34 44.83 -4.15
C PHE A 103 -6.80 44.35 -4.14
N ASP A 104 -7.16 43.45 -3.22
CA ASP A 104 -8.58 43.13 -2.92
C ASP A 104 -9.00 43.91 -1.64
N THR A 105 -9.45 45.15 -1.83
CA THR A 105 -10.14 46.06 -0.89
C THR A 105 -10.98 47.02 -1.72
#